data_AF-A0A191TJE6-F1
#
_entry.id   AF-A0A191TJE6-F1
#
_cell.length_a   1.000
_cell.length_b   1.000
_cell.length_c   1.000
_cell.angle_alpha   90.00
_cell.angle_beta   90.00
_cell.angle_gamma   90.00
#
_symmetry.space_group_name_H-M   'P 1'
#
loop_
_entity.id
_entity.type
_entity.pdbx_description
1 polymer ?
#
loop_
_entity_poly.entity_id
_entity_poly.type
_entity_poly.pdbx_seq_one_letter_code
_entity_poly.pdbx_strand_id
1 'polypeptide(L)'
;MGKSCCFTLDEHPEIIVCAFTISNDSIKTLLLPRSRKDKVIKAIPRQKHMRSYPAVLIGRLGVHKNYRQFGDDEQRVGDQLMDFIKAWFVDNANKTGCRFIVVDAYNEQRPLHYYKKNGFVELFSTEEQEKEYTDLPKEKEIDDLDYGMQTYYILECCGCESISFRTEYIDYLKAQYEETDVNADSNKTIAIYPKQLKNRKELSSIYYLPARIQDVYEQTILALKGDSRLLAAVGFRAILEAICIEEKIKGQNLEQKINNLVKNRLITEKEAERLHTIRFLGNDSVHEMEIPSDKRLYLVLDIIEHLLNN
;
A
#
# COMPACT_ATOMS: atom_id res chain seq x y z
N MET A 1 -8.34 5.34 5.35
CA MET A 1 -7.48 5.68 4.19
C MET A 1 -6.54 6.79 4.63
N GLY A 2 -5.24 6.53 4.70
CA GLY A 2 -4.23 7.55 5.01
C GLY A 2 -3.62 8.12 3.72
N LYS A 3 -3.14 9.36 3.77
CA LYS A 3 -2.32 9.98 2.72
C LYS A 3 -0.92 10.21 3.26
N SER A 4 0.08 9.88 2.46
CA SER A 4 1.48 10.16 2.76
C SER A 4 1.98 11.18 1.77
N CYS A 5 2.66 12.22 2.28
CA CYS A 5 3.19 13.30 1.47
C CYS A 5 4.68 13.45 1.79
N CYS A 6 5.48 13.70 0.75
CA CYS A 6 6.88 14.07 0.88
C CYS A 6 7.13 15.37 0.12
N PHE A 7 8.08 16.14 0.62
CA PHE A 7 8.63 17.31 -0.04
C PHE A 7 10.06 17.02 -0.44
N THR A 8 10.38 17.29 -1.70
CA THR A 8 11.69 17.07 -2.30
C THR A 8 12.29 18.41 -2.73
N LEU A 9 13.59 18.43 -3.01
CA LEU A 9 14.21 19.60 -3.64
C LEU A 9 13.82 19.66 -5.13
N ASP A 10 13.67 20.87 -5.66
CA ASP A 10 13.36 21.07 -7.08
C ASP A 10 14.53 20.67 -7.98
N GLU A 11 15.76 20.99 -7.58
CA GLU A 11 16.98 20.66 -8.32
C GLU A 11 17.36 19.17 -8.20
N HIS A 12 16.97 18.54 -7.09
CA HIS A 12 17.31 17.15 -6.73
C HIS A 12 16.08 16.40 -6.16
N PRO A 13 15.14 15.96 -7.02
CA PRO A 13 13.90 15.31 -6.58
C PRO A 13 14.10 14.00 -5.80
N GLU A 14 15.26 13.36 -5.93
CA GLU A 14 15.66 12.18 -5.16
C GLU A 14 15.87 12.48 -3.66
N ILE A 15 16.11 13.74 -3.32
CA ILE A 15 16.35 14.18 -1.95
C ILE A 15 15.03 14.58 -1.28
N ILE A 16 14.55 13.73 -0.38
CA ILE A 16 13.39 14.04 0.47
C ILE A 16 13.84 14.92 1.64
N VAL A 17 13.29 16.13 1.71
CA VAL A 17 13.55 17.12 2.77
C VAL A 17 12.70 16.84 3.99
N CYS A 18 11.41 16.58 3.79
CA CYS A 18 10.51 16.20 4.87
C CYS A 18 9.35 15.34 4.35
N ALA A 19 8.78 14.55 5.24
CA ALA A 19 7.66 13.68 4.93
C ALA A 19 6.72 13.58 6.12
N PHE A 20 5.43 13.39 5.84
CA PHE A 20 4.42 13.21 6.86
C PHE A 20 3.28 12.33 6.34
N THR A 21 2.57 11.71 7.28
CA THR A 21 1.40 10.89 6.99
C THR A 21 0.20 11.37 7.77
N ILE A 22 -0.96 11.32 7.12
CA ILE A 22 -2.21 11.82 7.67
C ILE A 22 -3.31 10.78 7.47
N SER A 23 -4.15 10.58 8.47
CA SER A 23 -5.36 9.76 8.38
C SER A 23 -6.56 10.45 9.02
N ASN A 24 -7.76 10.08 8.57
CA ASN A 24 -9.00 10.54 9.21
C ASN A 24 -9.15 9.85 10.57
N ASP A 25 -9.53 10.62 11.59
CA ASP A 25 -9.75 10.13 12.94
C ASP A 25 -10.88 10.91 13.65
N SER A 26 -11.11 10.64 14.94
CA SER A 26 -12.14 11.33 15.72
C SER A 26 -11.85 11.35 17.22
N ILE A 27 -12.17 12.46 17.88
CA ILE A 27 -12.10 12.59 19.34
C ILE A 27 -13.45 12.23 19.95
N LYS A 28 -13.52 11.12 20.69
CA LYS A 28 -14.74 10.62 21.35
C LYS A 28 -14.92 11.26 22.73
N THR A 29 -15.75 12.30 22.83
CA THR A 29 -15.93 13.03 24.10
C THR A 29 -16.84 12.38 25.13
N LEU A 30 -17.57 11.33 24.74
CA LEU A 30 -18.43 10.58 25.66
C LEU A 30 -17.63 9.85 26.75
N LEU A 31 -16.42 9.39 26.38
CA LEU A 31 -15.54 8.58 27.22
C LEU A 31 -14.48 9.42 27.95
N LEU A 32 -14.42 10.73 27.67
CA LEU A 32 -13.45 11.61 28.29
C LEU A 32 -13.89 12.04 29.69
N PRO A 33 -12.98 12.04 30.69
CA PRO A 33 -13.22 12.67 31.98
C PRO A 33 -13.66 14.14 31.81
N ARG A 34 -14.51 14.62 32.72
CA ARG A 34 -15.15 15.94 32.61
C ARG A 34 -14.15 17.08 32.36
N SER A 35 -13.02 17.09 33.06
CA SER A 35 -11.95 18.10 32.89
C SER A 35 -11.33 18.13 31.49
N ARG A 36 -11.29 16.98 30.80
CA ARG A 36 -10.71 16.82 29.46
C ARG A 36 -11.72 17.14 28.38
N LYS A 37 -12.95 16.67 28.58
CA LYS A 37 -14.10 17.06 27.76
C LYS A 37 -14.22 18.58 27.72
N ASP A 38 -14.10 19.25 28.86
CA ASP A 38 -14.14 20.70 28.97
C ASP A 38 -13.02 21.39 28.16
N LYS A 39 -11.81 20.81 28.09
CA LYS A 39 -10.73 21.31 27.22
C LYS A 39 -11.11 21.24 25.74
N VAL A 40 -11.64 20.10 25.28
CA VAL A 40 -12.02 19.88 23.88
C VAL A 40 -13.17 20.79 23.45
N ILE A 41 -14.20 20.95 24.31
CA ILE A 41 -15.40 21.71 23.97
C ILE A 41 -15.28 23.21 24.29
N LYS A 42 -14.20 23.67 24.93
CA LYS A 42 -14.02 25.04 25.43
C LYS A 42 -14.28 26.10 24.36
N ALA A 43 -13.81 25.86 23.14
CA ALA A 43 -13.94 26.78 22.00
C ALA A 43 -15.15 26.47 21.09
N ILE A 44 -16.03 25.54 21.51
CA ILE A 44 -17.17 25.08 20.71
C ILE A 44 -18.47 25.64 21.29
N PRO A 45 -19.30 26.35 20.51
CA PRO A 45 -20.62 26.79 20.95
C PRO A 45 -21.47 25.61 21.43
N ARG A 46 -22.24 25.80 22.50
CA ARG A 46 -23.03 24.74 23.14
C ARG A 46 -23.95 23.97 22.19
N GLN A 47 -24.51 24.65 21.19
CA GLN A 47 -25.39 24.05 20.17
C GLN A 47 -24.67 23.04 19.26
N LYS A 48 -23.33 23.14 19.16
CA LYS A 48 -22.47 22.28 18.34
C LYS A 48 -21.74 21.23 19.18
N HIS A 49 -22.21 20.98 20.41
CA HIS A 49 -21.62 19.94 21.25
C HIS A 49 -22.03 18.56 20.76
N MET A 50 -21.05 17.79 20.29
CA MET A 50 -21.26 16.47 19.70
C MET A 50 -20.58 15.37 20.53
N ARG A 51 -21.05 14.12 20.37
CA ARG A 51 -20.46 12.95 21.05
C ARG A 51 -19.06 12.61 20.53
N SER A 52 -18.82 12.85 19.25
CA SER A 52 -17.53 12.69 18.59
C SER A 52 -17.27 13.91 17.70
N TYR A 53 -16.03 14.36 17.64
CA TYR A 53 -15.61 15.44 16.74
C TYR A 53 -14.68 14.89 15.67
N PRO A 54 -14.87 15.27 14.39
CA PRO A 54 -13.99 14.85 13.32
C PRO A 54 -12.59 15.42 13.56
N ALA A 55 -11.60 14.56 13.48
CA ALA A 55 -10.21 14.89 13.65
C ALA A 55 -9.37 14.31 12.51
N VAL A 56 -8.14 14.76 12.44
CA VAL A 56 -7.15 14.26 11.51
C VAL A 56 -5.91 13.89 12.32
N LEU A 57 -5.44 12.66 12.18
CA LEU A 57 -4.27 12.14 12.87
C LEU A 57 -3.02 12.36 12.01
N ILE A 58 -2.02 13.04 12.56
CA ILE A 58 -0.65 13.02 12.04
C ILE A 58 -0.02 11.74 12.55
N GLY A 59 0.13 10.74 11.68
CA GLY A 59 0.66 9.43 12.07
C GLY A 59 2.17 9.46 12.20
N ARG A 60 2.86 9.92 11.16
CA ARG A 60 4.32 10.04 11.12
C ARG A 60 4.68 11.42 10.60
N LEU A 61 5.72 12.02 11.16
CA LEU A 61 6.27 13.30 10.71
C LEU A 61 7.79 13.25 10.86
N GLY A 62 8.50 13.57 9.78
CA GLY A 62 9.95 13.48 9.72
C GLY A 62 10.55 14.60 8.89
N VAL A 63 11.67 15.13 9.38
CA VAL A 63 12.49 16.11 8.66
C VAL A 63 13.90 15.55 8.54
N HIS A 64 14.44 15.63 7.33
CA HIS A 64 15.78 15.17 7.01
C HIS A 64 16.81 15.91 7.87
N LYS A 65 17.77 15.17 8.43
CA LYS A 65 18.70 15.70 9.45
C LYS A 65 19.49 16.92 8.97
N ASN A 66 19.91 16.90 7.71
CA ASN A 66 20.71 17.95 7.10
C ASN A 66 19.88 19.17 6.65
N TYR A 67 18.55 19.06 6.65
CA TYR A 67 17.63 20.11 6.21
C TYR A 67 16.68 20.53 7.33
N ARG A 68 17.07 20.37 8.59
CA ARG A 68 16.27 20.84 9.74
C ARG A 68 16.19 22.37 9.80
N GLN A 69 17.21 23.03 9.29
CA GLN A 69 17.28 24.44 9.02
C GLN A 69 17.74 24.59 7.57
N PHE A 70 17.03 25.41 6.80
CA PHE A 70 17.23 25.54 5.37
C PHE A 70 17.55 26.99 5.05
N GLY A 71 18.71 27.25 4.44
CA GLY A 71 19.19 28.60 4.17
C GLY A 71 19.32 29.48 5.42
N ASP A 72 19.05 30.78 5.24
CA ASP A 72 19.09 31.81 6.29
C ASP A 72 17.75 31.97 7.03
N ASP A 73 16.80 31.04 6.84
CA ASP A 73 15.51 31.13 7.51
C ASP A 73 15.65 30.97 9.03
N GLU A 74 15.03 31.88 9.77
CA GLU A 74 14.93 31.82 11.22
C GLU A 74 14.03 30.65 11.68
N GLN A 75 13.08 30.24 10.83
CA GLN A 75 12.11 29.18 11.13
C GLN A 75 12.62 27.82 10.65
N ARG A 76 12.59 26.83 11.54
CA ARG A 76 12.96 25.44 11.22
C ARG A 76 11.96 24.82 10.24
N VAL A 77 12.45 23.98 9.33
CA VAL A 77 11.63 23.29 8.32
C VAL A 77 10.51 22.47 8.96
N GLY A 78 10.72 21.89 10.13
CA GLY A 78 9.67 21.17 10.85
C GLY A 78 8.52 22.06 11.32
N ASP A 79 8.80 23.32 11.69
CA ASP A 79 7.75 24.26 12.08
C ASP A 79 7.00 24.75 10.84
N GLN A 80 7.72 25.05 9.74
CA GLN A 80 7.11 25.40 8.45
C GLN A 80 6.20 24.28 7.92
N LEU A 81 6.63 23.02 8.06
CA LEU A 81 5.83 21.85 7.69
C LEU A 81 4.53 21.77 8.50
N MET A 82 4.57 22.07 9.80
CA MET A 82 3.38 22.07 10.63
C MET A 82 2.41 23.19 10.24
N ASP A 83 2.93 24.36 9.91
CA ASP A 83 2.13 25.48 9.42
C ASP A 83 1.48 25.15 8.07
N PHE A 84 2.21 24.47 7.18
CA PHE A 84 1.65 23.91 5.95
C PHE A 84 0.49 22.94 6.24
N ILE A 85 0.67 21.98 7.14
CA ILE A 85 -0.38 21.00 7.49
C ILE A 85 -1.62 21.74 8.01
N LYS A 86 -1.45 22.70 8.92
CA LYS A 86 -2.56 23.51 9.45
C LYS A 86 -3.27 24.28 8.33
N ALA A 87 -2.52 24.97 7.48
CA ALA A 87 -3.07 25.72 6.36
C ALA A 87 -3.84 24.80 5.38
N TRP A 88 -3.31 23.60 5.13
CA TRP A 88 -3.95 22.62 4.26
C TRP A 88 -5.34 22.21 4.75
N PHE A 89 -5.57 22.07 6.06
CA PHE A 89 -6.90 21.75 6.61
C PHE A 89 -7.83 22.96 6.79
N VAL A 90 -7.31 24.17 6.65
CA VAL A 90 -8.12 25.40 6.65
C VAL A 90 -8.54 25.78 5.23
N ASP A 91 -7.79 25.35 4.21
CA ASP A 91 -8.05 25.72 2.81
C ASP A 91 -9.41 25.20 2.30
N ASN A 92 -10.16 26.08 1.62
CA ASN A 92 -11.50 25.80 1.12
C ASN A 92 -11.55 24.72 0.02
N ALA A 93 -10.43 24.45 -0.66
CA ALA A 93 -10.34 23.39 -1.67
C ALA A 93 -10.14 22.00 -1.05
N ASN A 94 -9.80 21.91 0.24
CA ASN A 94 -9.66 20.64 0.92
C ASN A 94 -11.03 20.03 1.25
N LYS A 95 -11.28 18.82 0.74
CA LYS A 95 -12.58 18.13 0.87
C LYS A 95 -12.78 17.44 2.23
N THR A 96 -11.74 17.33 3.06
CA THR A 96 -11.82 16.68 4.38
C THR A 96 -12.06 17.73 5.47
N GLY A 97 -13.30 17.84 5.94
CA GLY A 97 -13.64 18.72 7.05
C GLY A 97 -13.25 18.09 8.40
N CYS A 98 -12.22 18.63 9.05
CA CYS A 98 -11.85 18.28 10.43
C CYS A 98 -11.89 19.49 11.35
N ARG A 99 -12.18 19.26 12.63
CA ARG A 99 -12.15 20.30 13.67
C ARG A 99 -10.81 20.31 14.41
N PHE A 100 -10.20 19.14 14.55
CA PHE A 100 -8.99 18.94 15.32
C PHE A 100 -7.93 18.23 14.50
N ILE A 101 -6.67 18.54 14.82
CA ILE A 101 -5.51 17.76 14.41
C ILE A 101 -5.04 17.06 15.69
N VAL A 102 -4.86 15.75 15.60
CA VAL A 102 -4.39 14.90 16.70
C VAL A 102 -3.07 14.25 16.30
N VAL A 103 -2.27 13.89 17.31
CA VAL A 103 -0.97 13.25 17.12
C VAL A 103 -0.69 12.36 18.32
N ASP A 104 -0.18 11.17 18.03
CA ASP A 104 0.35 10.25 19.02
C ASP A 104 1.85 10.49 19.11
N ALA A 105 2.25 11.37 20.03
CA ALA A 105 3.64 11.76 20.21
C ALA A 105 4.34 10.78 21.15
N TYR A 106 5.53 10.30 20.76
CA TYR A 106 6.43 9.59 21.67
C TYR A 106 6.65 10.41 22.94
N ASN A 107 6.66 9.75 24.10
CA ASN A 107 6.82 10.38 25.41
C ASN A 107 8.29 10.78 25.69
N GLU A 108 8.91 11.45 24.72
CA GLU A 108 10.26 11.97 24.76
C GLU A 108 10.23 13.52 24.82
N GLN A 109 11.22 14.13 25.46
CA GLN A 109 11.27 15.59 25.59
C GLN A 109 11.24 16.34 24.25
N ARG A 110 11.91 15.79 23.22
CA ARG A 110 12.06 16.44 21.92
C ARG A 110 10.73 16.52 21.14
N PRO A 111 10.01 15.41 20.87
CA PRO A 111 8.68 15.43 20.26
C PRO A 111 7.68 16.27 21.06
N LEU A 112 7.61 16.08 22.38
CA LEU A 112 6.66 16.81 23.22
C LEU A 112 6.91 18.33 23.19
N HIS A 113 8.17 18.75 23.25
CA HIS A 113 8.53 20.17 23.13
C HIS A 113 8.13 20.73 21.76
N TYR A 114 8.39 19.99 20.69
CA TYR A 114 8.03 20.40 19.32
C TYR A 114 6.52 20.60 19.15
N TYR A 115 5.69 19.63 19.58
CA TYR A 115 4.24 19.75 19.46
C TYR A 115 3.67 20.86 20.36
N LYS A 116 4.17 20.99 21.60
CA LYS A 116 3.79 22.10 22.49
C LYS A 116 4.13 23.46 21.90
N LYS A 117 5.34 23.62 21.34
CA LYS A 117 5.76 24.84 20.65
C LYS A 117 4.83 25.17 19.47
N ASN A 118 4.34 24.13 18.79
CA ASN A 118 3.41 24.25 17.67
C ASN A 118 1.92 24.40 18.08
N GLY A 119 1.63 24.56 19.38
CA GLY A 119 0.29 24.86 19.89
C GLY A 119 -0.57 23.64 20.22
N PHE A 120 0.00 22.44 20.21
CA PHE A 120 -0.71 21.24 20.66
C PHE A 120 -0.87 21.25 22.18
N VAL A 121 -2.02 20.75 22.63
CA VAL A 121 -2.36 20.62 24.04
C VAL A 121 -2.52 19.14 24.36
N GLU A 122 -1.86 18.67 25.41
CA GLU A 122 -1.99 17.30 25.88
C GLU A 122 -3.43 17.00 26.30
N LEU A 123 -3.97 15.92 25.74
CA LEU A 123 -5.31 15.45 26.06
C LEU A 123 -5.31 14.87 27.47
N PHE A 124 -4.44 13.90 27.76
CA PHE A 124 -4.25 13.30 29.09
C PHE A 124 -3.08 13.95 29.82
N SER A 125 -3.12 13.95 31.16
CA SER A 125 -2.03 14.54 31.97
C SER A 125 -1.05 13.48 32.46
N THR A 126 -1.48 12.22 32.46
CA THR A 126 -0.68 11.07 32.86
C THR A 126 -1.00 9.89 31.95
N GLU A 127 0.00 9.05 31.75
CA GLU A 127 -0.09 7.76 31.06
C GLU A 127 -1.18 6.84 31.62
N GLU A 128 -1.31 6.80 32.95
CA GLU A 128 -2.32 5.99 33.64
C GLU A 128 -3.75 6.38 33.26
N GLN A 129 -4.01 7.67 33.05
CA GLN A 129 -5.32 8.18 32.62
C GLN A 129 -5.62 7.84 31.17
N GLU A 130 -4.59 7.83 30.32
CA GLU A 130 -4.72 7.41 28.93
C GLU A 130 -5.04 5.92 28.84
N LYS A 131 -4.33 5.08 29.60
CA LYS A 131 -4.60 3.63 29.73
C LYS A 131 -6.05 3.34 30.12
N GLU A 132 -6.58 4.06 31.10
CA GLU A 132 -7.98 3.95 31.55
C GLU A 132 -8.97 4.33 30.44
N TYR A 133 -8.62 5.29 29.56
CA TYR A 133 -9.45 5.71 28.43
C TYR A 133 -9.40 4.73 27.24
N THR A 134 -8.27 4.05 27.01
CA THR A 134 -8.08 3.10 25.91
C THR A 134 -8.45 1.65 26.27
N ASP A 135 -9.01 1.39 27.46
CA ASP A 135 -9.29 0.04 28.00
C ASP A 135 -8.04 -0.88 27.99
N LEU A 136 -6.87 -0.32 28.30
CA LEU A 136 -5.60 -1.06 28.31
C LEU A 136 -5.34 -1.68 29.70
N PRO A 137 -4.86 -2.94 29.78
CA PRO A 137 -4.48 -3.57 31.05
C PRO A 137 -3.38 -2.78 31.77
N LYS A 138 -3.51 -2.59 33.09
CA LYS A 138 -2.62 -1.77 33.93
C LYS A 138 -1.15 -2.22 33.96
N GLU A 139 -0.86 -3.45 33.53
CA GLU A 139 0.47 -4.09 33.63
C GLU A 139 1.33 -3.98 32.36
N LYS A 140 0.86 -3.36 31.27
CA LYS A 140 1.66 -3.17 30.05
C LYS A 140 2.24 -1.76 29.98
N GLU A 141 3.53 -1.61 29.72
CA GLU A 141 4.14 -0.31 29.39
C GLU A 141 3.44 0.30 28.15
N ILE A 142 3.24 1.63 28.15
CA ILE A 142 2.50 2.32 27.06
C ILE A 142 3.29 2.31 25.74
N ASP A 143 4.61 2.14 25.83
CA ASP A 143 5.50 2.11 24.67
C ASP A 143 5.45 0.79 23.87
N ASP A 144 4.80 -0.25 24.41
CA ASP A 144 4.77 -1.61 23.84
C ASP A 144 3.45 -1.98 23.15
N LEU A 145 2.63 -0.99 22.79
CA LEU A 145 1.40 -1.20 22.03
C LEU A 145 1.56 -0.86 20.55
N ASP A 146 2.58 -1.46 19.92
CA ASP A 146 2.48 -1.75 18.50
C ASP A 146 1.89 -3.17 18.38
N TYR A 147 0.60 -3.29 18.06
CA TYR A 147 -0.03 -4.58 17.74
C TYR A 147 0.66 -5.29 16.55
N GLY A 148 1.52 -4.55 15.84
CA GLY A 148 2.60 -5.07 15.06
C GLY A 148 3.53 -3.93 14.62
N MET A 149 4.83 -4.18 14.51
CA MET A 149 5.78 -3.16 14.04
C MET A 149 5.77 -3.09 12.52
N GLN A 150 5.52 -1.90 11.97
CA GLN A 150 5.67 -1.65 10.53
C GLN A 150 6.92 -0.83 10.21
N THR A 151 7.85 -1.44 9.48
CA THR A 151 9.09 -0.80 9.01
C THR A 151 9.03 -0.56 7.49
N TYR A 152 9.59 0.56 7.06
CA TYR A 152 9.62 0.99 5.66
C TYR A 152 11.05 1.11 5.17
N TYR A 153 11.29 0.67 3.94
CA TYR A 153 12.60 0.72 3.28
C TYR A 153 12.44 1.26 1.87
N ILE A 154 13.38 2.09 1.46
CA ILE A 154 13.65 2.36 0.04
C ILE A 154 14.85 1.48 -0.31
N LEU A 155 14.68 0.60 -1.28
CA LEU A 155 15.66 -0.38 -1.74
C LEU A 155 16.15 0.04 -3.13
N GLU A 156 17.44 -0.11 -3.38
CA GLU A 156 18.05 0.06 -4.69
C GLU A 156 18.64 -1.26 -5.15
N CYS A 157 18.35 -1.68 -6.38
CA CYS A 157 18.90 -2.91 -6.92
C CYS A 157 20.38 -2.74 -7.26
N CYS A 158 21.28 -3.55 -6.66
CA CYS A 158 22.72 -3.51 -6.93
C CYS A 158 23.14 -3.86 -8.38
N GLY A 159 22.20 -4.24 -9.25
CA GLY A 159 22.48 -4.59 -10.64
C GLY A 159 21.88 -3.61 -11.67
N CYS A 160 20.65 -3.15 -11.45
CA CYS A 160 19.97 -2.26 -12.40
C CYS A 160 19.56 -0.90 -11.82
N GLU A 161 20.03 -0.58 -10.59
CA GLU A 161 19.77 0.69 -9.88
C GLU A 161 18.27 1.01 -9.69
N SER A 162 17.39 0.04 -9.95
CA SER A 162 15.95 0.22 -9.80
C SER A 162 15.58 0.44 -8.34
N ILE A 163 14.78 1.47 -8.10
CA ILE A 163 14.29 1.83 -6.77
C ILE A 163 12.99 1.07 -6.49
N SER A 164 12.90 0.45 -5.32
CA SER A 164 11.72 -0.26 -4.83
C SER A 164 11.38 0.16 -3.40
N PHE A 165 10.10 0.18 -3.05
CA PHE A 165 9.63 0.45 -1.70
C PHE A 165 9.23 -0.85 -1.01
N ARG A 166 9.89 -1.20 0.10
CA ARG A 166 9.57 -2.38 0.90
C ARG A 166 8.89 -1.98 2.20
N THR A 167 7.79 -2.65 2.51
CA THR A 167 7.14 -2.60 3.83
C THR A 167 7.32 -3.93 4.52
N GLU A 168 7.72 -3.91 5.78
CA GLU A 168 7.81 -5.08 6.64
C GLU A 168 6.87 -4.87 7.82
N TYR A 169 5.99 -5.84 8.07
CA TYR A 169 5.06 -5.83 9.20
C TYR A 169 5.31 -7.05 10.07
N ILE A 170 5.57 -6.83 11.36
CA ILE A 170 5.79 -7.88 12.35
C ILE A 170 4.56 -7.97 13.24
N ASP A 171 3.86 -9.10 13.24
CA ASP A 171 2.72 -9.31 14.14
C ASP A 171 3.20 -9.97 15.44
N TYR A 172 3.29 -9.17 16.51
CA TYR A 172 3.79 -9.65 17.80
C TYR A 172 2.82 -10.63 18.49
N LEU A 173 1.54 -10.64 18.13
CA LEU A 173 0.56 -11.58 18.70
C LEU A 173 0.73 -12.99 18.12
N LYS A 174 1.16 -13.12 16.86
CA LYS A 174 1.48 -14.43 16.26
C LYS A 174 2.78 -15.02 16.81
N ALA A 175 3.76 -14.16 17.11
CA ALA A 175 5.06 -14.58 17.61
C ALA A 175 5.00 -15.29 18.98
N GLN A 176 3.98 -15.02 19.80
CA GLN A 176 3.82 -15.65 21.13
C GLN A 176 3.28 -17.09 21.11
N TYR A 177 2.75 -17.58 19.98
CA TYR A 177 2.18 -18.93 19.88
C TYR A 177 3.09 -19.94 19.15
N GLU A 178 4.19 -19.50 18.54
CA GLU A 178 5.11 -20.33 17.75
C GLU A 178 6.42 -20.67 18.52
N GLU A 179 6.38 -20.91 19.84
CA GLU A 179 7.57 -21.24 20.65
C GLU A 179 8.28 -22.56 20.28
N THR A 180 7.78 -23.33 19.29
CA THR A 180 8.34 -24.64 18.94
C THR A 180 9.06 -24.74 17.59
N ASP A 181 9.22 -23.65 16.81
CA ASP A 181 9.99 -23.74 15.56
C ASP A 181 10.96 -22.56 15.36
N VAL A 182 12.24 -22.89 15.17
CA VAL A 182 13.41 -22.01 15.35
C VAL A 182 13.66 -21.11 14.13
N ASN A 183 12.61 -20.57 13.50
CA ASN A 183 12.75 -19.68 12.35
C ASN A 183 12.09 -18.32 12.61
N ALA A 184 12.90 -17.34 13.03
CA ALA A 184 12.52 -15.95 13.30
C ALA A 184 11.92 -15.18 12.09
N ASP A 185 11.75 -15.83 10.94
CA ASP A 185 11.24 -15.26 9.68
C ASP A 185 9.74 -15.50 9.45
N SER A 186 9.07 -16.38 10.22
CA SER A 186 7.64 -16.70 10.04
C SER A 186 6.68 -15.57 10.43
N ASN A 187 7.10 -14.68 11.34
CA ASN A 187 6.24 -13.63 11.91
C ASN A 187 6.25 -12.30 11.13
N LYS A 188 6.93 -12.27 9.97
CA LYS A 188 7.12 -11.05 9.17
C LYS A 188 6.33 -11.11 7.87
N THR A 189 5.45 -10.15 7.66
CA THR A 189 4.79 -9.92 6.36
C THR A 189 5.57 -8.87 5.59
N ILE A 190 6.17 -9.26 4.46
CA ILE A 190 6.94 -8.36 3.60
C ILE A 190 6.13 -8.07 2.32
N ALA A 191 5.99 -6.80 1.97
CA ALA A 191 5.50 -6.37 0.65
C ALA A 191 6.51 -5.45 -0.02
N ILE A 192 6.71 -5.61 -1.33
CA ILE A 192 7.65 -4.84 -2.13
C ILE A 192 6.89 -4.20 -3.29
N TYR A 193 7.17 -2.93 -3.56
CA TYR A 193 6.55 -2.10 -4.57
C TYR A 193 7.61 -1.50 -5.52
N PRO A 194 7.34 -1.37 -6.83
CA PRO A 194 6.16 -1.91 -7.51
C PRO A 194 6.11 -3.44 -7.40
N LYS A 195 4.90 -4.01 -7.29
CA LYS A 195 4.75 -5.46 -7.14
C LYS A 195 5.42 -6.15 -8.34
N GLN A 196 6.37 -7.01 -8.05
CA GLN A 196 7.09 -7.78 -9.06
C GLN A 196 6.41 -9.14 -9.24
N LEU A 197 6.59 -9.74 -10.41
CA LEU A 197 6.21 -11.14 -10.60
C LEU A 197 7.12 -12.01 -9.73
N LYS A 198 6.54 -12.97 -9.01
CA LYS A 198 7.32 -13.83 -8.11
C LYS A 198 8.32 -14.66 -8.95
N ASN A 199 9.61 -14.52 -8.65
CA ASN A 199 10.72 -15.31 -9.21
C ASN A 199 10.88 -15.26 -10.75
N ARG A 200 10.46 -14.19 -11.43
CA ARG A 200 10.61 -14.08 -12.89
C ARG A 200 10.75 -12.63 -13.37
N LYS A 201 11.40 -12.47 -14.53
CA LYS A 201 11.44 -11.20 -15.27
C LYS A 201 10.34 -11.19 -16.33
N GLU A 202 9.83 -10.00 -16.64
CA GLU A 202 8.92 -9.79 -17.77
C GLU A 202 9.62 -10.05 -19.10
N LEU A 203 8.81 -10.23 -20.16
CA LEU A 203 9.31 -10.29 -21.51
C LEU A 203 10.11 -9.00 -21.81
N SER A 204 11.37 -9.12 -22.23
CA SER A 204 12.22 -7.95 -22.52
C SER A 204 11.90 -7.31 -23.88
N SER A 205 11.20 -8.04 -24.75
CA SER A 205 11.04 -7.74 -26.18
C SER A 205 9.61 -7.30 -26.55
N ILE A 206 8.87 -6.70 -25.61
CA ILE A 206 7.46 -6.31 -25.80
C ILE A 206 7.29 -5.33 -26.99
N TYR A 207 8.27 -4.46 -27.23
CA TYR A 207 8.26 -3.47 -28.30
C TYR A 207 8.18 -4.05 -29.73
N TYR A 208 8.47 -5.34 -29.92
CA TYR A 208 8.37 -6.00 -31.22
C TYR A 208 6.99 -6.63 -31.46
N LEU A 209 6.12 -6.64 -30.44
CA LEU A 209 4.79 -7.20 -30.55
C LEU A 209 3.81 -6.20 -31.20
N PRO A 210 2.77 -6.69 -31.90
CA PRO A 210 1.69 -5.83 -32.36
C PRO A 210 1.06 -5.06 -31.19
N ALA A 211 0.73 -3.77 -31.41
CA ALA A 211 0.23 -2.87 -30.35
C ALA A 211 -0.94 -3.46 -29.54
N ARG A 212 -1.87 -4.16 -30.20
CA ARG A 212 -3.00 -4.81 -29.52
C ARG A 212 -2.58 -5.92 -28.55
N ILE A 213 -1.55 -6.69 -28.89
CA ILE A 213 -1.04 -7.76 -28.03
C ILE A 213 -0.25 -7.15 -26.88
N GLN A 214 0.56 -6.12 -27.16
CA GLN A 214 1.29 -5.37 -26.15
C GLN A 214 0.36 -4.81 -25.07
N ASP A 215 -0.68 -4.05 -25.46
CA ASP A 215 -1.60 -3.40 -24.52
C ASP A 215 -2.28 -4.42 -23.59
N VAL A 216 -2.75 -5.53 -24.15
CA VAL A 216 -3.44 -6.59 -23.38
C VAL A 216 -2.45 -7.35 -22.50
N TYR A 217 -1.23 -7.59 -22.98
CA TYR A 217 -0.17 -8.23 -22.19
C TYR A 217 0.20 -7.37 -20.98
N GLU A 218 0.48 -6.08 -21.17
CA GLU A 218 0.84 -5.16 -20.09
C GLU A 218 -0.27 -5.09 -19.02
N GLN A 219 -1.54 -4.96 -19.43
CA GLN A 219 -2.68 -4.96 -18.51
C GLN A 219 -2.81 -6.28 -17.75
N THR A 220 -2.58 -7.41 -18.43
CA THR A 220 -2.64 -8.75 -17.81
C THR A 220 -1.52 -8.94 -16.79
N ILE A 221 -0.29 -8.49 -17.11
CA ILE A 221 0.85 -8.52 -16.19
C ILE A 221 0.59 -7.62 -14.98
N LEU A 222 0.01 -6.42 -15.16
CA LEU A 222 -0.36 -5.55 -14.06
C LEU A 222 -1.41 -6.20 -13.15
N ALA A 223 -2.43 -6.85 -13.71
CA ALA A 223 -3.42 -7.60 -12.95
C ALA A 223 -2.78 -8.75 -12.16
N LEU A 224 -1.85 -9.49 -12.78
CA LEU A 224 -1.14 -10.60 -12.14
C LEU A 224 -0.22 -10.10 -11.02
N LYS A 225 0.56 -9.04 -11.26
CA LYS A 225 1.36 -8.34 -10.23
C LYS A 225 0.48 -7.88 -9.07
N GLY A 226 -0.73 -7.43 -9.35
CA GLY A 226 -1.72 -7.00 -8.36
C GLY A 226 -2.42 -8.13 -7.58
N ASP A 227 -2.03 -9.40 -7.74
CA ASP A 227 -2.73 -10.58 -7.20
C ASP A 227 -4.21 -10.69 -7.65
N SER A 228 -4.60 -10.01 -8.75
CA SER A 228 -5.96 -10.01 -9.31
C SER A 228 -6.16 -11.21 -10.24
N ARG A 229 -6.21 -12.41 -9.65
CA ARG A 229 -6.16 -13.71 -10.35
C ARG A 229 -7.25 -13.92 -11.40
N LEU A 230 -8.48 -13.51 -11.12
CA LEU A 230 -9.60 -13.63 -12.06
C LEU A 230 -9.41 -12.73 -13.28
N LEU A 231 -8.98 -11.49 -13.05
CA LEU A 231 -8.70 -10.53 -14.14
C LEU A 231 -7.50 -10.99 -14.98
N ALA A 232 -6.46 -11.55 -14.35
CA ALA A 232 -5.33 -12.14 -15.05
C ALA A 232 -5.76 -13.32 -15.94
N ALA A 233 -6.66 -14.19 -15.46
CA ALA A 233 -7.18 -15.32 -16.26
C ALA A 233 -7.96 -14.85 -17.50
N VAL A 234 -8.79 -13.81 -17.36
CA VAL A 234 -9.50 -13.19 -18.49
C VAL A 234 -8.50 -12.53 -19.47
N GLY A 235 -7.48 -11.86 -18.94
CA GLY A 235 -6.39 -11.28 -19.73
C GLY A 235 -5.65 -12.31 -20.58
N PHE A 236 -5.27 -13.46 -19.99
CA PHE A 236 -4.62 -14.55 -20.73
C PHE A 236 -5.47 -15.09 -21.87
N ARG A 237 -6.78 -15.18 -21.66
CA ARG A 237 -7.72 -15.57 -22.73
C ARG A 237 -7.68 -14.56 -23.89
N ALA A 238 -7.73 -13.27 -23.58
CA ALA A 238 -7.67 -12.21 -24.57
C ALA A 238 -6.35 -12.23 -25.36
N ILE A 239 -5.22 -12.48 -24.68
CA ILE A 239 -3.90 -12.61 -25.33
C ILE A 239 -3.89 -13.81 -26.28
N LEU A 240 -4.35 -14.98 -25.85
CA LEU A 240 -4.41 -16.17 -26.71
C LEU A 240 -5.28 -15.95 -27.94
N GLU A 241 -6.43 -15.30 -27.77
CA GLU A 241 -7.30 -14.95 -28.89
C GLU A 241 -6.62 -13.97 -29.85
N ALA A 242 -5.89 -12.98 -29.33
CA ALA A 242 -5.13 -12.03 -30.13
C ALA A 242 -3.99 -12.71 -30.91
N ILE A 243 -3.21 -13.59 -30.27
CA ILE A 243 -2.15 -14.38 -30.93
C ILE A 243 -2.75 -15.23 -32.05
N CYS A 244 -3.87 -15.91 -31.80
CA CYS A 244 -4.53 -16.72 -32.83
C CYS A 244 -4.99 -15.88 -34.04
N ILE A 245 -5.37 -14.62 -33.84
CA ILE A 245 -5.75 -13.71 -34.92
C ILE A 245 -4.52 -13.33 -35.75
N GLU A 246 -3.41 -12.99 -35.09
CA GLU A 246 -2.16 -12.60 -35.75
C GLU A 246 -1.55 -13.75 -36.56
N GLU A 247 -1.54 -14.96 -35.98
CA GLU A 247 -1.10 -16.21 -36.62
C GLU A 247 -2.09 -16.76 -37.65
N LYS A 248 -3.20 -16.04 -37.92
CA LYS A 248 -4.25 -16.41 -38.89
C LYS A 248 -4.86 -17.80 -38.63
N ILE A 249 -4.93 -18.21 -37.36
CA ILE A 249 -5.51 -19.47 -36.91
C ILE A 249 -7.03 -19.35 -36.89
N LYS A 250 -7.69 -20.10 -37.79
CA LYS A 250 -9.16 -20.13 -37.87
C LYS A 250 -9.77 -21.00 -36.77
N GLY A 251 -10.92 -20.60 -36.25
CA GLY A 251 -11.72 -21.38 -35.30
C GLY A 251 -12.91 -20.58 -34.79
N GLN A 252 -14.06 -21.22 -34.61
CA GLN A 252 -15.29 -20.57 -34.12
C GLN A 252 -15.24 -20.28 -32.62
N ASN A 253 -14.45 -21.06 -31.87
CA ASN A 253 -14.26 -20.89 -30.44
C ASN A 253 -12.78 -21.10 -30.06
N LEU A 254 -12.41 -20.71 -28.84
CA LEU A 254 -11.04 -20.81 -28.35
C LEU A 254 -10.54 -22.27 -28.29
N GLU A 255 -11.45 -23.22 -28.10
CA GLU A 255 -11.15 -24.66 -28.18
C GLU A 255 -10.57 -25.07 -29.53
N GLN A 256 -11.28 -24.75 -30.60
CA GLN A 256 -10.85 -25.05 -31.96
C GLN A 256 -9.54 -24.33 -32.29
N LYS A 257 -9.39 -23.08 -31.82
CA LYS A 257 -8.16 -22.30 -32.01
C LYS A 257 -6.96 -22.97 -31.33
N ILE A 258 -7.07 -23.40 -30.07
CA ILE A 258 -6.00 -24.10 -29.34
C ILE A 258 -5.64 -25.43 -30.05
N ASN A 259 -6.64 -26.20 -30.47
CA ASN A 259 -6.39 -27.44 -31.21
C ASN A 259 -5.69 -27.19 -32.56
N ASN A 260 -6.00 -26.07 -33.21
CA ASN A 260 -5.35 -25.69 -34.45
C ASN A 260 -3.93 -25.11 -34.23
N LEU A 261 -3.62 -24.54 -33.06
CA LEU A 261 -2.24 -24.18 -32.71
C LEU A 261 -1.34 -25.43 -32.64
N VAL A 262 -1.84 -26.54 -32.09
CA VAL A 262 -1.13 -27.84 -32.09
C VAL A 262 -0.91 -28.34 -33.52
N LYS A 263 -1.95 -28.29 -34.36
CA LYS A 263 -1.86 -28.75 -35.76
C LYS A 263 -0.83 -27.96 -36.57
N ASN A 264 -0.70 -26.66 -36.30
CA ASN A 264 0.31 -25.80 -36.92
C ASN A 264 1.69 -25.90 -36.25
N ARG A 265 1.86 -26.79 -35.26
CA ARG A 265 3.10 -27.05 -34.52
C ARG A 265 3.65 -25.82 -33.78
N LEU A 266 2.78 -24.88 -33.43
CA LEU A 266 3.13 -23.69 -32.62
C LEU A 266 3.19 -24.02 -31.13
N ILE A 267 2.46 -25.04 -30.69
CA ILE A 267 2.46 -25.57 -29.32
C ILE A 267 2.44 -27.10 -29.34
N THR A 268 2.84 -27.70 -28.23
CA THR A 268 2.76 -29.15 -27.98
C THR A 268 1.37 -29.57 -27.49
N GLU A 269 1.05 -30.87 -27.60
CA GLU A 269 -0.22 -31.42 -27.05
C GLU A 269 -0.34 -31.19 -25.54
N LYS A 270 0.77 -31.31 -24.80
CA LYS A 270 0.79 -31.05 -23.35
C LYS A 270 0.49 -29.60 -23.01
N GLU A 271 0.96 -28.65 -23.81
CA GLU A 271 0.65 -27.23 -23.64
C GLU A 271 -0.82 -26.94 -23.97
N ALA A 272 -1.37 -27.59 -24.99
CA ALA A 272 -2.78 -27.47 -25.33
C ALA A 272 -3.71 -27.99 -24.22
N GLU A 273 -3.41 -29.12 -23.58
CA GLU A 273 -4.17 -29.61 -22.42
C GLU A 273 -4.18 -28.59 -21.26
N ARG A 274 -3.03 -27.95 -21.01
CA ARG A 274 -2.88 -26.91 -19.99
C ARG A 274 -3.70 -25.66 -20.35
N LEU A 275 -3.65 -25.23 -21.62
CA LEU A 275 -4.44 -24.10 -22.11
C LEU A 275 -5.94 -24.39 -22.08
N HIS A 276 -6.38 -25.61 -22.39
CA HIS A 276 -7.78 -26.02 -22.29
C HIS A 276 -8.29 -25.92 -20.86
N THR A 277 -7.46 -26.22 -19.86
CA THR A 277 -7.83 -26.04 -18.45
C THR A 277 -8.18 -24.58 -18.15
N ILE A 278 -7.40 -23.62 -18.66
CA ILE A 278 -7.63 -22.18 -18.41
C ILE A 278 -8.67 -21.55 -19.36
N ARG A 279 -8.90 -22.14 -20.52
CA ARG A 279 -10.01 -21.80 -21.43
C ARG A 279 -11.36 -21.83 -20.70
N PHE A 280 -11.57 -22.86 -19.88
CA PHE A 280 -12.76 -22.98 -19.04
C PHE A 280 -12.76 -21.92 -17.93
N LEU A 281 -11.63 -21.69 -17.26
CA LEU A 281 -11.55 -20.63 -16.24
C LEU A 281 -11.91 -19.22 -16.78
N GLY A 282 -11.49 -18.85 -17.99
CA GLY A 282 -11.82 -17.52 -18.53
C GLY A 282 -13.32 -17.26 -18.72
N ASN A 283 -14.11 -18.29 -19.05
CA ASN A 283 -15.55 -18.19 -19.25
C ASN A 283 -16.33 -18.52 -17.96
N ASP A 284 -15.93 -19.58 -17.27
CA ASP A 284 -16.68 -20.14 -16.14
C ASP A 284 -16.28 -19.46 -14.82
N SER A 285 -15.03 -19.02 -14.61
CA SER A 285 -14.63 -18.35 -13.35
C SER A 285 -15.29 -16.99 -13.13
N VAL A 286 -15.77 -16.31 -14.18
CA VAL A 286 -16.57 -15.08 -14.02
C VAL A 286 -17.98 -15.41 -13.50
N HIS A 287 -18.51 -16.58 -13.85
CA HIS A 287 -19.86 -17.00 -13.49
C HIS A 287 -19.92 -17.86 -12.21
N GLU A 288 -18.90 -18.69 -11.97
CA GLU A 288 -18.81 -19.64 -10.84
C GLU A 288 -17.88 -19.14 -9.71
N MET A 289 -17.17 -18.01 -9.92
CA MET A 289 -16.25 -17.40 -8.95
C MET A 289 -15.11 -18.32 -8.46
N GLU A 290 -14.75 -19.35 -9.21
CA GLU A 290 -13.59 -20.19 -8.88
C GLU A 290 -12.26 -19.46 -9.13
N ILE A 291 -11.45 -19.30 -8.08
CA ILE A 291 -10.18 -18.58 -8.13
C ILE A 291 -9.04 -19.51 -8.61
N PRO A 292 -8.34 -19.19 -9.72
CA PRO A 292 -7.19 -19.97 -10.17
C PRO A 292 -6.05 -19.96 -9.15
N SER A 293 -5.26 -21.04 -9.09
CA SER A 293 -4.02 -21.06 -8.32
C SER A 293 -2.87 -20.36 -9.06
N ASP A 294 -1.96 -19.73 -8.31
CA ASP A 294 -0.79 -19.02 -8.86
C ASP A 294 0.02 -19.91 -9.82
N LYS A 295 0.27 -21.17 -9.44
CA LYS A 295 1.00 -22.15 -10.27
C LYS A 295 0.39 -22.34 -11.66
N ARG A 296 -0.94 -22.31 -11.77
CA ARG A 296 -1.64 -22.45 -13.05
C ARG A 296 -1.51 -21.20 -13.90
N LEU A 297 -1.64 -20.01 -13.30
CA LEU A 297 -1.51 -18.73 -13.99
C LEU A 297 -0.10 -18.53 -14.56
N TYR A 298 0.94 -18.81 -13.76
CA TYR A 298 2.33 -18.70 -14.22
C TYR A 298 2.66 -19.66 -15.36
N LEU A 299 2.15 -20.88 -15.31
CA LEU A 299 2.39 -21.87 -16.36
C LEU A 299 1.74 -21.48 -17.70
N VAL A 300 0.61 -20.77 -17.68
CA VAL A 300 0.02 -20.20 -18.90
C VAL A 300 0.76 -18.98 -19.38
N LEU A 301 1.24 -18.14 -18.47
CA LEU A 301 2.10 -17.03 -18.84
C LEU A 301 3.36 -17.53 -19.57
N ASP A 302 3.98 -18.63 -19.12
CA ASP A 302 5.15 -19.21 -19.79
C ASP A 302 4.83 -19.70 -21.22
N ILE A 303 3.65 -20.32 -21.42
CA ILE A 303 3.21 -20.75 -22.77
C ILE A 303 2.96 -19.53 -23.67
N ILE A 304 2.33 -18.48 -23.14
CA ILE A 304 2.07 -17.24 -23.87
C ILE A 304 3.38 -16.55 -24.24
N GLU A 305 4.32 -16.42 -23.31
CA GLU A 305 5.61 -15.79 -23.58
C GLU A 305 6.45 -16.60 -24.56
N HIS A 306 6.36 -17.93 -24.55
CA HIS A 306 6.96 -18.79 -25.58
C HIS A 306 6.34 -18.53 -26.97
N LEU A 307 5.01 -18.38 -27.05
CA LEU A 307 4.32 -18.04 -28.30
C LEU A 307 4.65 -16.63 -28.80
N LEU A 308 4.90 -15.68 -27.91
CA LEU A 308 5.23 -14.30 -28.26
C LEU A 308 6.70 -14.10 -28.64
N ASN A 309 7.59 -15.01 -28.26
CA ASN A 309 9.01 -14.97 -28.59
C ASN A 309 9.37 -15.75 -29.87
N ASN A 310 8.45 -16.53 -30.42
CA ASN A 310 8.62 -17.23 -31.69
C ASN A 310 8.24 -16.34 -32.86
#